data_AF-R5DYU4-F1
#
_entry.id   AF-R5DYU4-F1
#
_cell.length_a   1.000
_cell.length_b   1.000
_cell.length_c   1.000
_cell.angle_alpha   90.00
_cell.angle_beta   90.00
_cell.angle_gamma   90.00
#
_symmetry.space_group_name_H-M   'P 1'
#
loop_
_entity.id
_entity.type
_entity.pdbx_description
1 polymer ?
#
loop_
_entity_poly.entity_id
_entity_poly.type
_entity_poly.pdbx_seq_one_letter_code
_entity_poly.pdbx_strand_id
1 'polypeptide(L)'
;MLIIAAASDKFAAMVYGNSTVIVMLYGILMKNYPLAGIIGIIVGIPNLGIIYIGIKYAQKYGQKKAMTGATWFAIIFQSVLMIMMIFCDLTKVSVTNINLITIVFLTVFALLNGVKSITNNMVVPMIADCTDYEYTISGHFVPGIMGALFSFIDKSFSALGTFFVGISLSLIGYSKVFPQVGDELTQPLKWMTIFFYCIIPIIGWLITLFAMRYYKLDKAAMKNLYSLKGGKE
;
A
#
# COMPACT_ATOMS: atom_id res chain seq x y z
N MET A 1 11.60 3.60 -13.66
CA MET A 1 10.65 2.51 -13.38
C MET A 1 10.38 2.34 -11.90
N LEU A 2 11.41 2.11 -11.05
CA LEU A 2 11.21 2.02 -9.59
C LEU A 2 10.54 3.25 -9.00
N ILE A 3 10.95 4.45 -9.42
CA ILE A 3 10.32 5.73 -9.04
C ILE A 3 8.82 5.76 -9.35
N ILE A 4 8.39 5.23 -10.51
CA ILE A 4 6.99 5.24 -10.93
C ILE A 4 6.16 4.30 -10.05
N ALA A 5 6.69 3.10 -9.78
CA ALA A 5 6.06 2.16 -8.84
C ALA A 5 5.95 2.76 -7.43
N ALA A 6 7.06 3.30 -6.91
CA ALA A 6 7.10 3.89 -5.57
C ALA A 6 6.15 5.10 -5.44
N ALA A 7 6.12 5.99 -6.44
CA ALA A 7 5.22 7.14 -6.47
C ALA A 7 3.74 6.71 -6.50
N SER A 8 3.41 5.72 -7.32
CA SER A 8 2.06 5.17 -7.46
C SER A 8 1.58 4.52 -6.16
N ASP A 9 2.40 3.65 -5.58
CA ASP A 9 2.11 2.99 -4.30
C ASP A 9 1.99 4.02 -3.17
N LYS A 10 2.84 5.06 -3.17
CA LYS A 10 2.80 6.12 -2.17
C LYS A 10 1.56 6.99 -2.27
N PHE A 11 1.16 7.35 -3.49
CA PHE A 11 -0.07 8.09 -3.74
C PHE A 11 -1.27 7.30 -3.21
N ALA A 12 -1.37 6.02 -3.56
CA ALA A 12 -2.42 5.15 -3.04
C ALA A 12 -2.39 5.09 -1.50
N ALA A 13 -1.19 4.92 -0.91
CA ALA A 13 -0.99 4.90 0.54
C ALA A 13 -1.51 6.15 1.25
N MET A 14 -1.31 7.32 0.66
CA MET A 14 -1.80 8.57 1.25
C MET A 14 -3.29 8.78 1.05
N VAL A 15 -3.88 8.25 -0.03
CA VAL A 15 -5.33 8.28 -0.23
C VAL A 15 -6.06 7.37 0.76
N TYR A 16 -5.68 6.09 0.85
CA TYR A 16 -6.38 5.16 1.77
C TYR A 16 -6.00 5.35 3.24
N GLY A 17 -4.82 5.90 3.52
CA GLY A 17 -4.32 6.18 4.86
C GLY A 17 -4.77 7.54 5.41
N ASN A 18 -5.52 8.33 4.62
CA ASN A 18 -6.03 9.62 5.05
C ASN A 18 -7.03 9.45 6.21
N SER A 19 -6.90 10.27 7.26
CA SER A 19 -7.76 10.21 8.44
C SER A 19 -9.25 10.33 8.11
N THR A 20 -9.60 11.15 7.11
CA THR A 20 -11.00 11.30 6.67
C THR A 20 -11.53 10.02 6.03
N VAL A 21 -10.71 9.32 5.24
CA VAL A 21 -11.10 8.04 4.62
C VAL A 21 -11.26 6.96 5.69
N ILE A 22 -10.44 6.98 6.73
CA ILE A 22 -10.57 6.10 7.90
C ILE A 22 -11.89 6.38 8.64
N VAL A 23 -12.26 7.65 8.83
CA VAL A 23 -13.56 8.04 9.42
C VAL A 23 -14.73 7.57 8.55
N MET A 24 -14.65 7.72 7.24
CA MET A 24 -15.69 7.22 6.34
C MET A 24 -15.87 5.70 6.43
N LEU A 25 -14.77 4.95 6.50
CA LEU A 25 -14.79 3.49 6.58
C LEU A 25 -15.32 2.99 7.93
N TYR A 26 -14.73 3.43 9.04
CA TYR A 26 -15.05 2.91 10.37
C TYR A 26 -16.17 3.67 11.08
N GLY A 27 -16.17 5.00 10.97
CA GLY A 27 -17.12 5.87 11.65
C GLY A 27 -18.50 5.87 10.99
N ILE A 28 -18.57 5.87 9.66
CA ILE A 28 -19.83 6.03 8.93
C ILE A 28 -20.32 4.69 8.38
N LEU A 29 -19.44 3.96 7.69
CA LEU A 29 -19.83 2.72 7.00
C LEU A 29 -19.95 1.52 7.96
N MET A 30 -19.12 1.44 9.00
CA MET A 30 -19.24 0.43 10.07
C MET A 30 -19.99 0.93 11.31
N LYS A 31 -20.29 2.22 11.41
CA LYS A 31 -20.89 2.87 12.60
C LYS A 31 -20.15 2.56 13.92
N ASN A 32 -18.86 2.26 13.85
CA ASN A 32 -18.04 1.88 15.00
C ASN A 32 -16.61 2.37 14.81
N TYR A 33 -16.38 3.65 15.11
CA TYR A 33 -15.04 4.25 15.02
C TYR A 33 -14.00 3.60 15.96
N PRO A 34 -14.33 3.21 17.21
CA PRO A 34 -13.41 2.46 18.08
C PRO A 34 -12.86 1.17 17.47
N LEU A 35 -13.61 0.57 16.53
CA LEU A 35 -13.18 -0.61 15.80
C LEU A 35 -11.89 -0.38 15.02
N ALA A 36 -11.63 0.84 14.54
CA ALA A 36 -10.39 1.18 13.84
C ALA A 36 -9.14 0.90 14.69
N GLY A 37 -9.18 1.29 15.97
CA GLY A 37 -8.08 1.07 16.92
C GLY A 37 -7.92 -0.40 17.29
N ILE A 38 -9.03 -1.09 17.56
CA ILE A 38 -9.03 -2.52 17.90
C ILE A 38 -8.53 -3.37 16.75
N ILE A 39 -9.02 -3.12 15.52
CA ILE A 39 -8.55 -3.80 14.31
C ILE A 39 -7.08 -3.51 14.07
N GLY A 40 -6.62 -2.28 14.30
CA GLY A 40 -5.20 -1.93 14.22
C GLY A 40 -4.32 -2.82 15.10
N ILE A 41 -4.74 -3.09 16.34
CA ILE A 41 -4.03 -3.97 17.27
C ILE A 41 -4.09 -5.43 16.83
N ILE A 42 -5.29 -5.93 16.50
CA ILE A 42 -5.50 -7.32 16.08
C ILE A 42 -4.69 -7.65 14.81
N VAL A 43 -4.65 -6.72 13.86
CA VAL A 43 -3.95 -6.89 12.58
C VAL A 43 -2.45 -6.63 12.71
N GLY A 44 -2.01 -5.85 13.70
CA GLY A 44 -0.61 -5.52 13.90
C GLY A 44 0.29 -6.75 14.10
N ILE A 45 -0.14 -7.71 14.93
CA ILE A 45 0.66 -8.92 15.21
C ILE A 45 0.80 -9.81 13.96
N PRO A 46 -0.28 -10.21 13.26
CA PRO A 46 -0.18 -10.94 11.99
C PRO A 46 0.65 -10.22 10.93
N ASN A 47 0.53 -8.89 10.85
CA ASN A 47 1.27 -8.08 9.88
C ASN A 47 2.78 -8.25 10.05
N LEU A 48 3.31 -8.21 11.28
CA LEU A 48 4.73 -8.45 11.56
C LEU A 48 5.20 -9.82 11.06
N GLY A 49 4.39 -10.87 11.26
CA GLY A 49 4.69 -12.22 10.77
C GLY A 49 4.75 -12.28 9.24
N ILE A 50 3.79 -11.64 8.56
CA ILE A 50 3.74 -11.58 7.10
C ILE A 50 4.94 -10.79 6.54
N ILE A 51 5.28 -9.65 7.15
CA ILE A 51 6.47 -8.86 6.77
C ILE A 51 7.73 -9.72 6.88
N TYR A 52 7.92 -10.43 7.99
CA TYR A 52 9.09 -11.28 8.20
C TYR A 52 9.22 -12.36 7.12
N ILE A 53 8.12 -13.05 6.80
CA ILE A 53 8.08 -14.06 5.74
C ILE A 53 8.38 -13.41 4.38
N GLY A 54 7.79 -12.24 4.11
CA GLY A 54 8.02 -11.47 2.89
C GLY A 54 9.47 -11.06 2.70
N ILE A 55 10.15 -10.58 3.76
CA ILE A 55 11.57 -10.21 3.73
C ILE A 55 12.44 -11.45 3.49
N LYS A 56 12.18 -12.57 4.19
CA LYS A 56 12.90 -13.84 3.94
C LYS A 56 12.73 -14.32 2.50
N TYR A 57 11.51 -14.21 1.97
CA TYR A 57 11.23 -14.55 0.57
C TYR A 57 11.98 -13.63 -0.40
N ALA A 58 12.02 -12.32 -0.13
CA ALA A 58 12.78 -11.35 -0.92
C ALA A 58 14.29 -11.64 -0.93
N GLN A 59 14.87 -11.99 0.23
CA GLN A 59 16.28 -12.41 0.31
C GLN A 59 16.55 -13.67 -0.52
N LYS A 60 15.64 -14.66 -0.46
CA LYS A 60 15.81 -15.95 -1.17
C LYS A 60 15.56 -15.87 -2.67
N TYR A 61 14.55 -15.15 -3.14
CA TYR A 61 14.15 -15.16 -4.55
C TYR A 61 14.37 -13.84 -5.29
N GLY A 62 14.72 -12.76 -4.59
CA GLY A 62 14.97 -11.44 -5.14
C GLY A 62 13.84 -10.45 -4.82
N GLN A 63 14.21 -9.19 -4.64
CA GLN A 63 13.30 -8.11 -4.24
C GLN A 63 12.22 -7.87 -5.32
N LYS A 64 12.59 -7.89 -6.61
CA LYS A 64 11.65 -7.76 -7.74
C LYS A 64 10.56 -8.84 -7.72
N LYS A 65 10.92 -10.11 -7.50
CA LYS A 65 9.96 -11.24 -7.45
C LYS A 65 9.07 -11.17 -6.21
N ALA A 66 9.63 -10.78 -5.07
CA ALA A 66 8.84 -10.58 -3.85
C ALA A 66 7.85 -9.43 -4.01
N MET A 67 8.27 -8.30 -4.56
CA MET A 67 7.40 -7.14 -4.79
C MET A 67 6.28 -7.49 -5.78
N THR A 68 6.59 -8.04 -6.95
CA THR A 68 5.57 -8.43 -7.94
C THR A 68 4.58 -9.47 -7.43
N GLY A 69 5.06 -10.49 -6.70
CA GLY A 69 4.19 -11.48 -6.05
C GLY A 69 3.28 -10.85 -5.01
N ALA A 70 3.83 -10.02 -4.12
CA ALA A 70 3.05 -9.30 -3.12
C ALA A 70 2.01 -8.38 -3.78
N THR A 71 2.36 -7.63 -4.82
CA THR A 71 1.41 -6.76 -5.54
C THR A 71 0.25 -7.54 -6.14
N TRP A 72 0.47 -8.74 -6.70
CA TRP A 72 -0.60 -9.61 -7.18
C TRP A 72 -1.54 -10.07 -6.05
N PHE A 73 -0.98 -10.53 -4.93
CA PHE A 73 -1.79 -10.91 -3.76
C PHE A 73 -2.55 -9.71 -3.18
N ALA A 74 -1.96 -8.52 -3.18
CA ALA A 74 -2.61 -7.29 -2.72
C ALA A 74 -3.85 -6.98 -3.57
N ILE A 75 -3.75 -7.07 -4.90
CA ILE A 75 -4.88 -6.87 -5.81
C ILE A 75 -6.00 -7.88 -5.54
N ILE A 76 -5.67 -9.16 -5.35
CA ILE A 76 -6.65 -10.20 -5.06
C ILE A 76 -7.38 -9.91 -3.74
N PHE A 77 -6.64 -9.71 -2.64
CA PHE A 77 -7.25 -9.46 -1.34
C PHE A 77 -8.05 -8.15 -1.30
N GLN A 78 -7.60 -7.12 -2.02
CA GLN A 78 -8.32 -5.86 -2.13
C GLN A 78 -9.58 -5.99 -2.97
N SER A 79 -9.58 -6.82 -4.01
CA SER A 79 -10.77 -7.12 -4.82
C SER A 79 -11.81 -7.89 -4.00
N VAL A 80 -11.37 -8.87 -3.20
CA VAL A 80 -12.25 -9.58 -2.25
C VAL A 80 -12.84 -8.60 -1.23
N LEU A 81 -12.02 -7.71 -0.67
CA LEU A 81 -12.50 -6.68 0.27
C LEU A 81 -13.50 -5.71 -0.40
N MET A 82 -13.26 -5.31 -1.65
CA MET A 82 -14.17 -4.47 -2.42
C MET A 82 -15.54 -5.14 -2.61
N ILE A 83 -15.55 -6.44 -2.97
CA ILE A 83 -16.79 -7.22 -3.10
C ILE A 83 -17.53 -7.27 -1.75
N MET A 84 -16.82 -7.49 -0.65
CA MET A 84 -17.42 -7.46 0.68
C MET A 84 -18.02 -6.08 1.02
N MET A 85 -17.36 -4.97 0.68
CA MET A 85 -17.90 -3.62 0.92
C MET A 85 -19.16 -3.30 0.10
N ILE A 86 -19.30 -3.90 -1.09
CA ILE A 86 -20.46 -3.69 -1.96
C ILE A 86 -21.65 -4.52 -1.47
N PHE A 87 -21.44 -5.82 -1.24
CA PHE A 87 -22.51 -6.80 -1.01
C PHE A 87 -22.79 -7.13 0.46
N CYS A 88 -21.86 -6.87 1.39
CA CYS A 88 -22.08 -7.11 2.82
C CYS A 88 -22.44 -5.83 3.56
N ASP A 89 -23.35 -5.96 4.53
CA ASP A 89 -23.67 -4.91 5.48
C ASP A 89 -22.59 -4.83 6.56
N LEU A 90 -21.64 -3.93 6.36
CA LEU A 90 -20.47 -3.76 7.24
C LEU A 90 -20.82 -3.17 8.61
N THR A 91 -22.05 -2.69 8.83
CA THR A 91 -22.55 -2.28 10.15
C THR A 91 -22.68 -3.47 11.13
N LYS A 92 -22.74 -4.69 10.60
CA LYS A 92 -22.78 -5.94 11.40
C LYS A 92 -21.39 -6.44 11.80
N VAL A 93 -20.32 -5.81 11.33
CA VAL A 93 -18.95 -6.17 11.72
C VAL A 93 -18.74 -5.66 13.14
N SER A 94 -18.88 -6.57 14.10
CA SER A 94 -18.61 -6.30 15.51
C SER A 94 -17.58 -7.29 16.07
N VAL A 95 -16.69 -6.78 16.91
CA VAL A 95 -15.72 -7.58 17.68
C VAL A 95 -16.39 -8.19 18.93
N THR A 96 -17.55 -7.66 19.37
CA THR A 96 -18.31 -8.21 20.50
C THR A 96 -19.26 -9.34 20.12
N ASN A 97 -19.79 -9.35 18.89
CA ASN A 97 -20.57 -10.45 18.33
C ASN A 97 -19.85 -10.98 17.09
N ILE A 98 -19.00 -11.98 17.29
CA ILE A 98 -18.20 -12.57 16.21
C ILE A 98 -19.14 -13.29 15.24
N ASN A 99 -19.45 -12.63 14.14
CA ASN A 99 -20.17 -13.22 13.02
C ASN A 99 -19.17 -13.73 11.98
N LEU A 100 -19.58 -14.66 11.13
CA LEU A 100 -18.74 -15.23 10.07
C LEU A 100 -18.22 -14.14 9.12
N ILE A 101 -19.02 -13.09 8.90
CA ILE A 101 -18.64 -11.89 8.14
C ILE A 101 -17.47 -11.14 8.80
N THR A 102 -17.47 -10.99 10.14
CA THR A 102 -16.40 -10.34 10.90
C THR A 102 -15.10 -11.16 10.79
N ILE A 103 -15.16 -12.48 10.94
CA ILE A 103 -13.97 -13.35 10.85
C ILE A 103 -13.34 -13.26 9.46
N VAL A 104 -14.16 -13.38 8.41
CA VAL A 104 -13.67 -13.29 7.02
C VAL A 104 -13.14 -11.89 6.73
N PHE A 105 -13.82 -10.84 7.17
CA PHE A 105 -13.36 -9.47 7.00
C PHE A 105 -12.01 -9.24 7.70
N LEU A 106 -11.89 -9.61 8.97
CA LEU A 106 -10.64 -9.46 9.73
C LEU A 106 -9.50 -10.25 9.11
N THR A 107 -9.76 -11.46 8.63
CA THR A 107 -8.74 -12.31 8.01
C THR A 107 -8.26 -11.70 6.70
N VAL A 108 -9.18 -11.33 5.79
CA VAL A 108 -8.83 -10.69 4.52
C VAL A 108 -8.14 -9.34 4.76
N PHE A 109 -8.63 -8.56 5.71
CA PHE A 109 -8.06 -7.26 6.06
C PHE A 109 -6.65 -7.41 6.66
N ALA A 110 -6.43 -8.40 7.52
CA ALA A 110 -5.12 -8.69 8.10
C ALA A 110 -4.10 -9.12 7.03
N LEU A 111 -4.50 -10.04 6.15
CA LEU A 111 -3.67 -10.49 5.04
C LEU A 111 -3.34 -9.33 4.09
N LEU A 112 -4.35 -8.53 3.74
CA LEU A 112 -4.18 -7.36 2.87
C LEU A 112 -3.18 -6.36 3.46
N ASN A 113 -3.30 -6.02 4.75
CA ASN A 113 -2.36 -5.10 5.41
C ASN A 113 -0.95 -5.69 5.48
N GLY A 114 -0.83 -6.99 5.72
CA GLY A 114 0.44 -7.72 5.66
C GLY A 114 1.11 -7.58 4.29
N VAL A 115 0.39 -7.89 3.22
CA VAL A 115 0.92 -7.86 1.86
C VAL A 115 1.23 -6.42 1.41
N LYS A 116 0.38 -5.44 1.75
CA LYS A 116 0.65 -4.01 1.57
C LYS A 116 1.93 -3.56 2.25
N SER A 117 2.18 -4.08 3.45
CA SER A 117 3.39 -3.75 4.20
C SER A 117 4.63 -4.30 3.51
N ILE A 118 4.57 -5.51 2.92
CA ILE A 118 5.68 -6.06 2.13
C ILE A 118 6.03 -5.11 0.98
N THR A 119 5.06 -4.68 0.17
CA THR A 119 5.35 -3.82 -1.00
C THR A 119 6.02 -2.51 -0.59
N ASN A 120 5.54 -1.87 0.48
CA ASN A 120 6.12 -0.62 1.00
C ASN A 120 7.53 -0.81 1.56
N ASN A 121 7.79 -1.91 2.27
CA ASN A 121 9.11 -2.20 2.84
C ASN A 121 10.14 -2.64 1.79
N MET A 122 9.72 -3.10 0.62
CA MET A 122 10.63 -3.47 -0.47
C MET A 122 11.19 -2.27 -1.24
N VAL A 123 10.57 -1.09 -1.16
CA VAL A 123 11.03 0.09 -1.91
C VAL A 123 12.43 0.52 -1.48
N VAL A 124 12.69 0.61 -0.16
CA VAL A 124 13.99 1.04 0.39
C VAL A 124 15.17 0.19 -0.10
N PRO A 125 15.16 -1.15 0.05
CA PRO A 125 16.28 -1.96 -0.42
C PRO A 125 16.40 -1.93 -1.96
N MET A 126 15.32 -1.71 -2.72
CA MET A 126 15.41 -1.56 -4.17
C MET A 126 16.06 -0.23 -4.60
N ILE A 127 15.92 0.82 -3.78
CA ILE A 127 16.66 2.09 -3.98
C ILE A 127 18.16 1.88 -3.74
N ALA A 128 18.51 1.09 -2.72
CA ALA A 128 19.90 0.71 -2.46
C ALA A 128 20.48 -0.10 -3.64
N ASP A 129 19.74 -1.09 -4.16
CA ASP A 129 20.13 -1.86 -5.34
C ASP A 129 20.39 -0.95 -6.57
N CYS A 130 19.57 0.08 -6.78
CA CYS A 130 19.79 1.06 -7.85
C CYS A 130 21.04 1.93 -7.61
N THR A 131 21.34 2.26 -6.35
CA THR A 131 22.53 3.04 -6.00
C THR A 131 23.80 2.23 -6.23
N ASP A 132 23.80 0.96 -5.82
CA ASP A 132 24.92 0.04 -6.04
C ASP A 132 25.16 -0.23 -7.53
N TYR A 133 24.07 -0.34 -8.31
CA TYR A 133 24.15 -0.45 -9.77
C TYR A 133 24.83 0.77 -10.40
N GLU A 134 24.38 1.97 -10.03
CA GLU A 134 24.96 3.21 -10.54
C GLU A 134 26.43 3.32 -10.16
N TYR A 135 26.78 3.01 -8.91
CA TYR A 135 28.17 2.99 -8.46
C TYR A 135 29.05 2.04 -9.28
N THR A 136 28.52 0.86 -9.64
CA THR A 136 29.26 -0.15 -10.40
C THR A 136 29.54 0.29 -11.85
N ILE A 137 28.69 1.15 -12.42
CA ILE A 137 28.81 1.62 -13.81
C ILE A 137 29.55 2.95 -13.89
N SER A 138 29.19 3.92 -13.06
CA SER A 138 29.76 5.28 -13.11
C SER A 138 30.97 5.45 -12.21
N GLY A 139 31.23 4.53 -11.28
CA GLY A 139 32.29 4.64 -10.26
C GLY A 139 32.02 5.69 -9.18
N HIS A 140 30.92 6.44 -9.28
CA HIS A 140 30.57 7.50 -8.34
C HIS A 140 29.53 6.99 -7.35
N PHE A 141 29.88 6.97 -6.06
CA PHE A 141 28.95 6.52 -5.04
C PHE A 141 28.05 7.69 -4.65
N VAL A 142 26.81 7.68 -5.14
CA VAL A 142 25.88 8.81 -4.96
C VAL A 142 24.58 8.44 -4.22
N PRO A 143 24.66 7.78 -3.04
CA PRO A 143 23.48 7.40 -2.26
C PRO A 143 22.66 8.62 -1.82
N GLY A 144 23.32 9.75 -1.54
CA GLY A 144 22.66 10.97 -1.09
C GLY A 144 21.72 11.55 -2.14
N ILE A 145 22.15 11.59 -3.41
CA ILE A 145 21.31 12.11 -4.51
C ILE A 145 20.15 11.15 -4.79
N MET A 146 20.40 9.83 -4.80
CA MET A 146 19.33 8.84 -4.96
C MET A 146 18.29 8.96 -3.83
N GLY A 147 18.75 9.02 -2.58
CA GLY A 147 17.86 9.21 -1.42
C GLY A 147 17.07 10.52 -1.47
N ALA A 148 17.69 11.62 -1.89
CA ALA A 148 17.03 12.92 -2.03
C ALA A 148 15.96 12.90 -3.13
N LEU A 149 16.24 12.32 -4.29
CA LEU A 149 15.28 12.18 -5.39
C LEU A 149 14.06 11.35 -4.97
N PHE A 150 14.30 10.20 -4.33
CA PHE A 150 13.21 9.35 -3.85
C PHE A 150 12.40 10.04 -2.76
N SER A 151 13.05 10.74 -1.83
CA SER A 151 12.36 11.49 -0.77
C SER A 151 11.53 12.64 -1.34
N PHE A 152 12.06 13.37 -2.32
CA PHE A 152 11.33 14.45 -2.98
C PHE A 152 10.04 13.91 -3.62
N ILE A 153 10.16 12.83 -4.41
CA ILE A 153 9.01 12.21 -5.07
C ILE A 153 8.03 11.61 -4.05
N ASP A 154 8.53 10.94 -3.00
CA ASP A 154 7.71 10.39 -1.92
C ASP A 154 6.85 11.49 -1.27
N LYS A 155 7.45 12.63 -0.94
CA LYS A 155 6.75 13.75 -0.30
C LYS A 155 5.80 14.47 -1.27
N SER A 156 6.19 14.68 -2.53
CA SER A 156 5.33 15.29 -3.55
C SER A 156 4.06 14.45 -3.76
N PHE A 157 4.19 13.14 -4.00
CA PHE A 157 3.03 12.27 -4.20
C PHE A 157 2.22 12.09 -2.92
N SER A 158 2.85 12.23 -1.75
CA SER A 158 2.13 12.22 -0.50
C SER A 158 1.21 13.43 -0.35
N ALA A 159 1.72 14.61 -0.65
CA ALA A 159 0.92 15.84 -0.63
C ALA A 159 -0.20 15.79 -1.68
N LEU A 160 0.10 15.28 -2.89
CA LEU A 160 -0.89 15.09 -3.95
C LEU A 160 -2.01 14.12 -3.54
N GLY A 161 -1.69 13.03 -2.83
CA GLY A 161 -2.70 12.08 -2.33
C GLY A 161 -3.68 12.74 -1.36
N THR A 162 -3.16 13.48 -0.37
CA THR A 162 -4.00 14.23 0.58
C THR A 162 -4.83 15.31 -0.10
N PHE A 163 -4.22 16.06 -1.03
CA PHE A 163 -4.92 17.07 -1.82
C PHE A 163 -6.05 16.46 -2.67
N PHE A 164 -5.79 15.32 -3.30
CA PHE A 164 -6.77 14.59 -4.09
C PHE A 164 -7.99 14.15 -3.27
N VAL A 165 -7.77 13.64 -2.04
CA VAL A 165 -8.88 13.31 -1.12
C VAL A 165 -9.70 14.55 -0.81
N GLY A 166 -9.06 15.69 -0.52
CA GLY A 166 -9.73 16.95 -0.22
C GLY A 166 -10.63 17.43 -1.36
N ILE A 167 -10.11 17.48 -2.59
CA ILE A 167 -10.90 17.87 -3.77
C ILE A 167 -12.04 16.89 -4.02
N SER A 168 -11.76 15.59 -3.98
CA SER A 168 -12.75 14.56 -4.26
C SER A 168 -13.92 14.58 -3.27
N LEU A 169 -13.67 14.90 -2.01
CA LEU A 169 -14.70 15.11 -0.99
C LEU A 169 -15.47 16.42 -1.19
N SER A 170 -14.79 17.49 -1.61
CA SER A 170 -15.45 18.75 -1.96
C SER A 170 -16.47 18.56 -3.10
N LEU A 171 -16.14 17.73 -4.10
CA LEU A 171 -17.03 17.44 -5.24
C LEU A 171 -18.33 16.71 -4.85
N ILE A 172 -18.34 15.95 -3.75
CA ILE A 172 -19.55 15.28 -3.24
C ILE A 172 -20.30 16.09 -2.19
N GLY A 173 -19.96 17.38 -2.01
CA GLY A 173 -20.67 18.31 -1.12
C GLY A 173 -20.03 18.54 0.24
N TYR A 174 -18.89 17.89 0.54
CA TYR A 174 -18.12 18.10 1.78
C TYR A 174 -17.06 19.20 1.61
N SER A 175 -17.47 20.37 1.10
CA SER A 175 -16.55 21.49 0.82
C SER A 175 -16.21 22.32 2.06
N LYS A 176 -17.09 22.36 3.06
CA LYS A 176 -16.94 23.19 4.27
C LYS A 176 -16.56 22.38 5.51
N VAL A 177 -17.02 21.13 5.60
CA VAL A 177 -16.77 20.23 6.71
C VAL A 177 -16.50 18.86 6.12
N PHE A 178 -15.48 18.15 6.61
CA PHE A 178 -15.22 16.77 6.22
C PHE A 178 -16.22 15.80 6.89
N PRO A 179 -16.47 14.62 6.31
CA PRO A 179 -17.32 13.60 6.94
C PRO A 179 -16.88 13.30 8.38
N GLN A 180 -17.82 13.33 9.31
CA GLN A 180 -17.58 13.10 10.74
C GLN A 180 -18.15 11.76 11.22
N VAL A 181 -17.65 11.29 12.35
CA VAL A 181 -18.17 10.07 12.99
C VAL A 181 -19.62 10.30 13.42
N GLY A 182 -20.55 9.53 12.87
CA GLY A 182 -21.98 9.64 13.15
C GLY A 182 -22.82 10.29 12.04
N ASP A 183 -22.20 10.79 10.97
CA ASP A 183 -22.93 11.25 9.78
C ASP A 183 -23.75 10.10 9.17
N GLU A 184 -24.90 10.44 8.57
CA GLU A 184 -25.73 9.45 7.89
C GLU A 184 -25.02 8.83 6.68
N LEU A 185 -25.15 7.52 6.51
CA LEU A 185 -24.59 6.81 5.38
C LEU A 185 -25.36 7.16 4.10
N THR A 186 -24.86 8.13 3.35
CA THR A 186 -25.37 8.45 2.03
C THR A 186 -24.76 7.52 0.97
N GLN A 187 -25.52 7.21 -0.08
CA GLN A 187 -25.05 6.36 -1.17
C GLN A 187 -23.80 6.91 -1.89
N PRO A 188 -23.69 8.24 -2.16
CA PRO A 188 -22.47 8.82 -2.72
C PRO A 188 -21.25 8.63 -1.82
N LEU A 189 -21.42 8.75 -0.50
CA LEU A 189 -20.34 8.58 0.46
C LEU A 189 -19.83 7.13 0.48
N LYS A 190 -20.73 6.14 0.46
CA LYS A 190 -20.36 4.70 0.37
C LYS A 190 -19.49 4.43 -0.86
N TRP A 191 -19.90 4.91 -2.03
CA TRP A 191 -19.15 4.73 -3.28
C TRP A 191 -17.81 5.46 -3.26
N MET A 192 -17.75 6.66 -2.67
CA MET A 192 -16.50 7.40 -2.52
C MET A 192 -15.51 6.68 -1.59
N THR A 193 -15.98 6.07 -0.49
CA THR A 193 -15.14 5.26 0.39
C THR A 193 -14.57 4.04 -0.35
N ILE A 194 -15.39 3.34 -1.14
CA ILE A 194 -14.93 2.21 -1.96
C ILE A 194 -13.91 2.68 -2.99
N PHE A 195 -14.14 3.84 -3.60
CA PHE A 195 -13.22 4.43 -4.58
C PHE A 195 -11.85 4.72 -3.98
N PHE A 196 -11.78 5.44 -2.85
CA PHE A 196 -10.51 5.73 -2.19
C PHE A 196 -9.83 4.50 -1.61
N TYR A 197 -10.58 3.61 -0.96
CA TYR A 197 -10.01 2.50 -0.19
C TYR A 197 -9.69 1.27 -1.05
N CYS A 198 -10.39 1.07 -2.17
CA CYS A 198 -10.22 -0.10 -3.02
C CYS A 198 -9.74 0.22 -4.43
N ILE A 199 -10.43 1.11 -5.15
CA ILE A 199 -10.15 1.34 -6.58
C ILE A 199 -8.79 2.00 -6.76
N ILE A 200 -8.49 3.06 -6.01
CA ILE A 200 -7.22 3.78 -6.10
C ILE A 200 -6.01 2.86 -5.80
N PRO A 201 -6.01 2.04 -4.74
CA PRO A 201 -4.95 1.06 -4.50
C PRO A 201 -4.79 0.03 -5.62
N ILE A 202 -5.88 -0.49 -6.17
CA ILE A 202 -5.82 -1.46 -7.27
C ILE A 202 -5.15 -0.82 -8.50
N ILE A 203 -5.55 0.39 -8.88
CA ILE A 203 -4.91 1.14 -9.97
C ILE A 203 -3.42 1.36 -9.67
N GLY A 204 -3.11 1.76 -8.43
CA GLY A 204 -1.74 2.01 -7.99
C GLY A 204 -0.85 0.78 -8.17
N TRP A 205 -1.35 -0.39 -7.76
CA TRP A 205 -0.66 -1.66 -7.90
C TRP A 205 -0.58 -2.18 -9.33
N LEU A 206 -1.58 -1.91 -10.18
CA LEU A 206 -1.50 -2.24 -11.61
C LEU A 206 -0.38 -1.46 -12.30
N ILE A 207 -0.23 -0.17 -11.97
CA ILE A 207 0.89 0.66 -12.45
C ILE A 207 2.21 0.08 -11.95
N THR A 208 2.28 -0.34 -10.68
CA THR A 208 3.45 -0.99 -10.10
C THR A 208 3.81 -2.28 -10.82
N LEU A 209 2.85 -3.16 -11.11
CA LEU A 209 3.08 -4.39 -11.90
C LEU A 209 3.62 -4.06 -13.31
N PHE A 210 3.05 -3.05 -13.96
CA PHE A 210 3.52 -2.60 -15.27
C PHE A 210 4.96 -2.08 -15.20
N ALA A 211 5.28 -1.22 -14.23
CA ALA A 211 6.62 -0.68 -14.04
C ALA A 211 7.65 -1.78 -13.74
N MET A 212 7.27 -2.79 -12.96
CA MET A 212 8.13 -3.93 -12.62
C MET A 212 8.43 -4.84 -13.82
N ARG A 213 7.56 -4.89 -14.85
CA ARG A 213 7.83 -5.61 -16.09
C ARG A 213 9.07 -5.08 -16.82
N TYR A 214 9.27 -3.75 -16.81
CA TYR A 214 10.41 -3.08 -17.45
C TYR A 214 11.60 -2.87 -16.51
N TYR A 215 11.49 -3.27 -15.25
CA TYR A 215 12.57 -3.14 -14.28
C TYR A 215 13.65 -4.20 -14.52
N LYS A 216 14.88 -3.77 -14.83
CA LYS A 216 15.99 -4.65 -15.26
C LYS A 216 16.79 -5.28 -14.12
N LEU A 217 16.72 -4.70 -12.92
CA LEU A 217 17.47 -5.16 -11.74
C LEU A 217 16.73 -6.34 -11.09
N ASP A 218 16.99 -7.54 -11.58
CA ASP A 218 16.56 -8.79 -10.95
C ASP A 218 17.73 -9.44 -10.20
N LYS A 219 17.46 -10.45 -9.35
CA LYS A 219 18.46 -11.11 -8.50
C LYS A 219 19.69 -11.61 -9.28
N ALA A 220 19.48 -12.10 -10.51
CA ALA A 220 20.58 -12.52 -11.39
C ALA A 220 21.46 -11.35 -11.84
N ALA A 221 20.86 -10.20 -12.16
CA ALA A 221 21.59 -8.99 -12.53
C ALA A 221 22.41 -8.47 -11.34
N MET A 222 21.83 -8.41 -10.14
CA MET A 222 22.54 -8.03 -8.91
C MET A 222 23.68 -9.00 -8.59
N LYS A 223 23.45 -10.32 -8.68
CA LYS A 223 24.49 -11.32 -8.46
C LYS A 223 25.66 -11.16 -9.43
N ASN A 224 25.39 -10.90 -10.72
CA ASN A 224 26.42 -10.68 -11.73
C ASN A 224 27.24 -9.41 -11.46
N LEU A 225 26.60 -8.34 -10.98
CA LEU A 225 27.28 -7.10 -10.60
C LEU A 225 28.24 -7.33 -9.43
N TYR A 226 27.81 -8.02 -8.37
CA TYR A 226 28.69 -8.32 -7.23
C TYR A 226 29.81 -9.31 -7.60
N SER A 227 29.56 -10.28 -8.50
CA SER A 227 30.61 -11.20 -8.96
C SER A 227 31.66 -10.54 -9.85
N LEU A 228 31.29 -9.52 -10.63
CA LEU A 228 32.24 -8.73 -11.43
C LEU A 228 33.16 -7.86 -10.55
N LYS A 229 32.71 -7.52 -9.33
CA LYS A 229 33.48 -6.74 -8.36
C LYS A 229 34.46 -7.61 -7.55
N GLY A 230 34.04 -8.82 -7.17
CA GLY A 230 34.88 -9.78 -6.44
C GLY A 230 36.00 -10.45 -7.25
N GLY A 231 36.14 -10.13 -8.54
CA GLY A 231 37.27 -10.55 -9.39
C GLY A 231 38.24 -9.41 -9.73
N LYS A 232 38.08 -8.24 -9.11
CA LYS A 232 38.96 -7.06 -9.27
C LYS A 232 39.74 -6.69 -8.00
N GLU A 233 39.68 -7.54 -6.97
CA GLU A 233 40.63 -7.56 -5.86
C GLU A 233 41.67 -8.66 -6.11
#